data_AF-A0AAV6YKT3-F1
#
_entry.id   AF-A0AAV6YKT3-F1
#
_cell.length_a   1.000
_cell.length_b   1.000
_cell.length_c   1.000
_cell.angle_alpha   90.00
_cell.angle_beta   90.00
_cell.angle_gamma   90.00
#
_symmetry.space_group_name_H-M   'P 1'
#
loop_
_entity.id
_entity.type
_entity.pdbx_description
1 polymer ?
#
loop_
_entity_poly.entity_id
_entity_poly.type
_entity_poly.pdbx_seq_one_letter_code
_entity_poly.pdbx_strand_id
1 'polypeptide(L)'
;QIFENKGAMMGCSNPHPHCQIWASNFLPNEARTEDWTQREYLERHGTPMLLEYGRLEEERKERLVLSNDHWLVLVPYWAVWPFQTLLLPRRHVTRLQDLNSAERDGLASIMKRLLSKYDNLFEISFPYSMGWH
;
A
#
# COMPACT_ATOMS: atom_id res chain seq x y z
N GLN A 1 -0.38 -6.66 12.30
CA GLN A 1 -0.62 -5.41 11.57
C GLN A 1 0.55 -4.45 11.77
N ILE A 2 1.31 -4.16 10.72
CA ILE A 2 2.29 -3.06 10.71
C ILE A 2 1.56 -1.82 10.22
N PHE A 3 1.66 -0.70 10.93
CA PHE A 3 1.04 0.57 10.53
C PHE A 3 1.78 1.79 11.08
N GLU A 4 1.62 2.93 10.42
CA GLU A 4 2.14 4.24 10.84
C GLU A 4 1.00 5.27 10.84
N ASN A 5 0.94 6.10 11.89
CA ASN A 5 0.09 7.28 11.96
C ASN A 5 0.99 8.52 12.02
N LYS A 6 1.05 9.29 10.94
CA LYS A 6 1.88 10.50 10.83
C LYS A 6 1.03 11.76 11.02
N GLY A 7 1.48 12.63 11.91
CA GLY A 7 0.90 13.96 12.15
C GLY A 7 -0.22 13.96 13.19
N ALA A 8 -0.35 15.07 13.93
CA ALA A 8 -1.34 15.23 14.99
C ALA A 8 -2.79 15.08 14.51
N MET A 9 -3.06 15.43 13.24
CA MET A 9 -4.37 15.25 12.61
C MET A 9 -4.80 13.77 12.53
N MET A 10 -3.84 12.84 12.53
CA MET A 10 -4.09 11.38 12.55
C MET A 10 -4.04 10.79 13.97
N GLY A 11 -4.06 11.63 15.01
CA GLY A 11 -4.00 11.20 16.41
C GLY A 11 -2.61 10.83 16.92
N CYS A 12 -1.54 11.18 16.19
CA CYS A 12 -0.17 10.96 16.64
C CYS A 12 0.25 12.02 17.66
N SER A 13 0.51 11.61 18.91
CA SER A 13 0.87 12.49 20.03
C SER A 13 2.38 12.69 20.20
N ASN A 14 3.21 11.79 19.63
CA ASN A 14 4.66 11.87 19.70
C ASN A 14 5.24 12.17 18.30
N PRO A 15 5.98 13.28 18.11
CA PRO A 15 6.48 13.69 16.80
C PRO A 15 7.69 12.87 16.30
N HIS A 16 8.27 11.99 17.11
CA HIS A 16 9.39 11.13 16.68
C HIS A 16 8.94 10.21 15.53
N PRO A 17 9.72 10.04 14.44
CA PRO A 17 9.36 9.10 13.37
C PRO A 17 9.32 7.65 13.88
N HIS A 18 8.15 7.03 13.89
CA HIS A 18 7.96 5.66 14.36
C HIS A 18 6.74 5.00 13.70
N CYS A 19 6.72 3.67 13.71
CA CYS A 19 5.54 2.88 13.37
C CYS A 19 5.14 2.00 14.56
N GLN A 20 4.02 1.30 14.41
CA GLN A 20 3.50 0.36 15.39
C GLN A 20 3.29 -1.01 14.76
N ILE A 21 3.44 -2.05 15.58
CA ILE A 21 3.15 -3.43 15.19
C ILE A 21 2.23 -4.03 16.24
N TRP A 22 1.00 -4.32 15.84
CA TRP A 22 0.04 -5.01 16.70
C TRP A 22 -0.15 -6.44 16.22
N ALA A 23 0.06 -7.39 17.12
CA ALA A 23 -0.17 -8.80 16.88
C ALA A 23 -1.41 -9.25 17.64
N SER A 24 -2.26 -10.03 16.98
CA SER A 24 -3.49 -10.60 17.54
C SER A 24 -3.49 -12.12 17.35
N ASN A 25 -4.17 -12.83 18.24
CA ASN A 25 -4.43 -14.27 18.11
C ASN A 25 -5.68 -14.58 17.27
N PHE A 26 -6.26 -13.57 16.62
CA PHE A 26 -7.40 -13.67 15.72
C PHE A 26 -7.17 -12.82 14.47
N LEU A 27 -7.92 -13.12 13.40
CA LEU A 27 -7.91 -12.34 12.16
C LEU A 27 -8.85 -11.12 12.29
N PRO A 28 -8.32 -9.88 12.23
CA PRO A 28 -9.13 -8.65 12.27
C PRO A 28 -10.12 -8.55 11.10
N ASN A 29 -11.09 -7.64 11.22
CA ASN A 29 -12.19 -7.52 10.26
C ASN A 29 -11.72 -7.26 8.82
N GLU A 30 -10.83 -6.28 8.61
CA GLU A 30 -10.32 -5.96 7.27
C GLU A 30 -9.56 -7.15 6.66
N ALA A 31 -8.60 -7.71 7.41
CA ALA A 31 -7.83 -8.86 6.96
C ALA A 31 -8.71 -10.09 6.65
N ARG A 32 -9.82 -10.28 7.38
CA ARG A 32 -10.79 -11.35 7.11
C ARG A 32 -11.55 -11.11 5.80
N THR A 33 -12.00 -9.89 5.57
CA THR A 33 -12.73 -9.52 4.35
C THR A 33 -11.82 -9.63 3.13
N GLU A 34 -10.59 -9.15 3.24
CA GLU A 34 -9.58 -9.24 2.17
C GLU A 34 -9.19 -10.69 1.87
N ASP A 35 -8.99 -11.54 2.88
CA ASP A 35 -8.71 -12.98 2.68
C ASP A 35 -9.84 -13.67 1.93
N TRP A 36 -11.08 -13.46 2.35
CA TRP A 36 -12.24 -14.09 1.74
C TRP A 36 -12.45 -13.63 0.29
N THR A 37 -12.43 -12.33 0.03
CA THR A 37 -12.67 -11.77 -1.31
C THR A 37 -11.55 -12.11 -2.31
N GLN A 38 -10.28 -12.10 -1.87
CA GLN A 38 -9.17 -12.51 -2.73
C GLN A 38 -9.22 -14.00 -3.06
N ARG A 39 -9.60 -14.85 -2.09
CA ARG A 39 -9.78 -16.29 -2.33
C ARG A 39 -10.90 -16.56 -3.32
N GLU A 40 -12.07 -15.95 -3.12
CA GLU A 40 -13.22 -16.09 -4.02
C GLU A 40 -12.88 -15.65 -5.44
N TYR A 41 -12.14 -14.54 -5.59
CA TYR A 41 -11.68 -14.08 -6.90
C TYR A 41 -10.71 -15.07 -7.54
N LEU A 42 -9.72 -15.56 -6.77
CA LEU A 42 -8.75 -16.54 -7.27
C LEU A 42 -9.44 -17.83 -7.75
N GLU A 43 -10.42 -18.33 -7.00
CA GLU A 43 -11.20 -19.52 -7.36
C GLU A 43 -11.99 -19.32 -8.67
N ARG A 44 -12.54 -18.12 -8.89
CA ARG A 44 -13.33 -17.80 -10.08
C ARG A 44 -12.50 -17.49 -11.32
N HIS A 45 -11.38 -16.81 -11.15
CA HIS A 45 -10.61 -16.22 -12.27
C HIS A 45 -9.25 -16.88 -12.48
N GLY A 46 -8.77 -17.69 -11.54
CA GLY A 46 -7.47 -18.38 -11.64
C GLY A 46 -6.25 -17.46 -11.48
N THR A 47 -6.44 -16.19 -11.15
CA THR A 47 -5.36 -15.20 -10.95
C THR A 47 -5.60 -14.37 -9.69
N PRO A 48 -4.55 -13.95 -8.95
CA PRO A 48 -4.71 -13.07 -7.80
C PRO A 48 -5.34 -11.72 -8.20
N MET A 49 -6.37 -11.31 -7.46
CA MET A 49 -7.16 -10.10 -7.74
C MET A 49 -6.29 -8.85 -7.91
N LEU A 50 -5.41 -8.58 -6.94
CA LEU A 50 -4.60 -7.36 -6.94
C LEU A 50 -3.49 -7.37 -8.00
N LEU A 51 -3.02 -8.55 -8.41
CA LEU A 51 -2.04 -8.67 -9.48
C LEU A 51 -2.66 -8.31 -10.83
N GLU A 52 -3.85 -8.84 -11.10
CA GLU A 52 -4.61 -8.50 -12.30
C GLU A 52 -5.03 -7.03 -12.29
N TYR A 53 -5.48 -6.51 -11.15
CA TYR A 53 -5.80 -5.10 -10.99
C TYR A 53 -4.60 -4.19 -11.27
N GLY A 54 -3.43 -4.50 -10.70
CA GLY A 54 -2.20 -3.77 -10.96
C GLY A 54 -1.81 -3.71 -12.43
N ARG A 55 -1.91 -4.85 -13.12
CA ARG A 55 -1.67 -4.95 -14.57
C ARG A 55 -2.60 -4.04 -15.36
N LEU A 56 -3.91 -4.08 -15.06
CA LEU A 56 -4.90 -3.26 -15.74
C LEU A 56 -4.68 -1.76 -15.53
N GLU A 57 -4.33 -1.33 -14.31
CA GLU A 57 -4.06 0.08 -14.02
C GLU A 57 -2.77 0.58 -14.67
N GLU A 58 -1.75 -0.29 -14.78
CA GLU A 58 -0.53 0.04 -15.51
C GLU A 58 -0.77 0.18 -17.02
N GLU A 59 -1.64 -0.63 -17.61
CA GLU A 59 -2.02 -0.52 -19.01
C GLU A 59 -2.80 0.76 -19.29
N ARG A 60 -3.75 1.10 -18.41
CA ARG A 60 -4.61 2.30 -18.56
C ARG A 60 -3.90 3.61 -18.23
N LYS A 61 -2.98 3.60 -17.26
CA LYS A 61 -2.16 4.74 -16.80
C LYS A 61 -2.92 5.94 -16.20
N GLU A 62 -4.24 5.96 -16.23
CA GLU A 62 -5.06 7.09 -15.74
C GLU A 62 -4.90 7.39 -14.24
N ARG A 63 -4.71 6.35 -13.42
CA ARG A 63 -4.62 6.45 -11.96
C ARG A 63 -3.22 6.14 -11.42
N LEU A 64 -2.25 5.92 -12.31
CA LEU A 64 -0.88 5.60 -11.92
C LEU A 64 -0.17 6.86 -11.40
N VAL A 65 0.36 6.79 -10.18
CA VAL A 65 1.08 7.90 -9.53
C VAL A 65 2.59 7.75 -9.72
N LEU A 66 3.12 6.56 -9.45
CA LEU A 66 4.53 6.22 -9.59
C LEU A 66 4.68 4.75 -9.99
N SER A 67 5.79 4.45 -10.66
CA SER A 67 6.24 3.08 -10.84
C SER A 67 7.77 3.02 -10.79
N ASN A 68 8.27 1.82 -10.51
CA ASN A 68 9.65 1.40 -10.78
C ASN A 68 9.62 -0.07 -11.26
N ASP A 69 10.79 -0.72 -11.34
CA ASP A 69 10.92 -2.08 -11.87
C ASP A 69 10.18 -3.15 -11.06
N HIS A 70 9.84 -2.86 -9.79
CA HIS A 70 9.28 -3.85 -8.86
C HIS A 70 7.92 -3.46 -8.27
N TRP A 71 7.55 -2.18 -8.30
CA TRP A 71 6.40 -1.62 -7.58
C TRP A 71 5.58 -0.66 -8.43
N LEU A 72 4.28 -0.62 -8.12
CA LEU A 72 3.31 0.34 -8.65
C LEU A 72 2.71 1.12 -7.47
N VAL A 73 2.55 2.43 -7.64
CA VAL A 73 1.71 3.27 -6.78
C VAL A 73 0.62 3.87 -7.65
N LEU A 74 -0.63 3.69 -7.22
CA LEU A 74 -1.80 4.18 -7.93
C LEU A 74 -2.84 4.73 -6.95
N VAL A 75 -3.75 5.56 -7.45
CA VAL A 75 -4.98 5.89 -6.73
C VAL A 75 -5.98 4.78 -7.02
N PRO A 76 -6.40 3.96 -6.04
CA PRO A 76 -7.31 2.86 -6.33
C PRO A 76 -8.64 3.39 -6.87
N TYR A 77 -9.26 2.66 -7.80
CA TYR A 77 -10.54 3.05 -8.40
C TYR A 77 -11.62 3.29 -7.35
N TRP A 78 -11.56 2.54 -6.25
CA TRP A 78 -12.48 2.61 -5.10
C TRP A 78 -11.93 3.47 -3.94
N ALA A 79 -11.01 4.40 -4.21
CA ALA A 79 -10.47 5.30 -3.18
C ALA A 79 -11.59 6.03 -2.42
N VAL A 80 -11.48 6.08 -1.09
CA VAL A 80 -12.40 6.80 -0.21
C VAL A 80 -11.79 8.09 0.34
N TRP A 81 -10.46 8.19 0.41
CA TRP A 81 -9.76 9.42 0.79
C TRP A 81 -9.31 10.21 -0.45
N PRO A 82 -9.29 11.56 -0.40
CA PRO A 82 -9.03 12.41 -1.58
C PRO A 82 -7.75 12.09 -2.34
N PHE A 83 -6.70 11.72 -1.61
CA PHE A 83 -5.39 11.35 -2.17
C PHE A 83 -4.97 9.95 -1.72
N GLN A 84 -5.91 9.03 -1.51
CA GLN A 84 -5.58 7.65 -1.16
C GLN A 84 -4.70 7.02 -2.23
N THR A 85 -3.66 6.30 -1.82
CA THR A 85 -2.86 5.49 -2.73
C THR A 85 -2.81 4.03 -2.29
N LEU A 86 -2.63 3.15 -3.26
CA LEU A 86 -2.31 1.74 -3.08
C LEU A 86 -0.92 1.50 -3.66
N LEU A 87 -0.03 0.92 -2.86
CA LEU A 87 1.32 0.51 -3.24
C LEU A 87 1.34 -1.02 -3.29
N LEU A 88 1.63 -1.61 -4.46
CA LEU A 88 1.65 -3.05 -4.64
C LEU A 88 2.86 -3.52 -5.48
N PRO A 89 3.36 -4.74 -5.25
CA PRO A 89 4.44 -5.30 -6.04
C PRO A 89 3.94 -5.76 -7.41
N ARG A 90 4.82 -5.73 -8.41
CA ARG A 90 4.55 -6.27 -9.76
C ARG A 90 4.60 -7.79 -9.81
N ARG A 91 5.42 -8.39 -8.95
CA ARG A 91 5.49 -9.85 -8.78
C ARG A 91 4.43 -10.28 -7.78
N HIS A 92 3.88 -11.47 -7.95
CA HIS A 92 3.08 -12.09 -6.90
C HIS A 92 3.94 -12.37 -5.66
N VAL A 93 3.63 -11.68 -4.56
CA VAL A 93 4.28 -11.81 -3.25
C VAL A 93 3.18 -11.92 -2.20
N THR A 94 3.27 -12.92 -1.31
CA THR A 94 2.22 -13.12 -0.29
C THR A 94 2.48 -12.35 0.99
N ARG A 95 3.74 -12.09 1.33
CA ARG A 95 4.13 -11.43 2.58
C ARG A 95 5.40 -10.61 2.40
N LEU A 96 5.60 -9.60 3.25
CA LEU A 96 6.75 -8.70 3.17
C LEU A 96 8.10 -9.45 3.28
N GLN A 97 8.17 -10.53 4.06
CA GLN A 97 9.37 -11.36 4.16
C GLN A 97 9.75 -12.09 2.85
N ASP A 98 8.80 -12.25 1.93
CA ASP A 98 9.00 -12.96 0.66
C ASP A 98 9.61 -12.05 -0.42
N LEU A 99 9.94 -10.79 -0.08
CA LEU A 99 10.64 -9.84 -0.93
C LEU A 99 12.13 -10.17 -1.02
N ASN A 100 12.67 -10.17 -2.23
CA ASN A 100 14.11 -10.25 -2.47
C ASN A 100 14.81 -8.89 -2.23
N SER A 101 16.15 -8.86 -2.30
CA SER A 101 16.92 -7.64 -2.03
C SER A 101 16.58 -6.48 -2.98
N ALA A 102 16.50 -6.74 -4.29
CA ALA A 102 16.19 -5.72 -5.28
C ALA A 102 14.77 -5.14 -5.09
N GLU A 103 13.80 -5.98 -4.71
CA GLU A 103 12.44 -5.55 -4.41
C GLU A 103 12.38 -4.69 -3.15
N ARG A 104 13.20 -4.98 -2.12
CA ARG A 104 13.30 -4.17 -0.90
C ARG A 104 13.93 -2.80 -1.18
N ASP A 105 14.99 -2.77 -1.98
CA ASP A 105 15.62 -1.51 -2.40
C ASP A 105 14.66 -0.67 -3.27
N GLY A 106 13.95 -1.35 -4.17
CA GLY A 106 12.88 -0.76 -4.97
C GLY A 106 11.75 -0.20 -4.11
N LEU A 107 11.38 -0.89 -3.04
CA LEU A 107 10.34 -0.45 -2.11
C LEU A 107 10.77 0.84 -1.37
N ALA A 108 11.98 0.84 -0.81
CA ALA A 108 12.51 2.02 -0.11
C ALA A 108 12.57 3.25 -1.04
N SER A 109 13.02 3.04 -2.29
CA SER A 109 13.10 4.10 -3.29
C SER A 109 11.73 4.67 -3.67
N ILE A 110 10.74 3.81 -3.95
CA ILE A 110 9.41 4.28 -4.36
C ILE A 110 8.62 4.91 -3.21
N MET A 111 8.77 4.41 -1.98
CA MET A 111 8.19 5.04 -0.78
C MET A 111 8.73 6.44 -0.57
N LYS A 112 10.06 6.63 -0.67
CA LYS A 112 10.66 7.97 -0.56
C LYS A 112 10.06 8.94 -1.59
N ARG A 113 9.95 8.50 -2.85
CA ARG A 113 9.37 9.31 -3.93
C ARG A 113 7.89 9.63 -3.68
N LEU A 114 7.11 8.67 -3.18
CA LEU A 114 5.69 8.85 -2.86
C LEU A 114 5.51 9.86 -1.72
N LEU A 115 6.20 9.65 -0.59
CA LEU A 115 6.06 10.51 0.58
C LEU A 115 6.56 11.94 0.30
N SER A 116 7.62 12.10 -0.50
CA SER A 116 8.04 13.44 -0.96
C SER A 116 7.00 14.11 -1.86
N LYS A 117 6.29 13.35 -2.72
CA LYS A 117 5.18 13.90 -3.51
C LYS A 117 4.01 14.35 -2.64
N TYR A 118 3.68 13.59 -1.59
CA TYR A 118 2.66 13.99 -0.64
C TYR A 118 3.01 15.28 0.08
N ASP A 119 4.23 15.39 0.60
CA ASP A 119 4.66 16.61 1.29
C ASP A 119 4.64 17.83 0.35
N ASN A 120 5.05 17.64 -0.92
CA ASN A 120 5.06 18.69 -1.93
C ASN A 120 3.66 19.09 -2.45
N LEU A 121 2.61 18.31 -2.19
CA LEU A 121 1.25 18.60 -2.69
C LEU A 121 0.70 19.91 -2.11
N PHE A 122 1.02 20.16 -0.84
CA PHE A 122 0.59 21.34 -0.10
C PHE A 122 1.76 22.05 0.61
N GLU A 123 2.99 21.65 0.32
CA GLU A 123 4.23 22.16 0.96
C GLU A 123 4.21 22.04 2.49
N ILE A 124 3.72 20.91 3.00
CA ILE A 124 3.63 20.60 4.44
C ILE A 124 4.13 19.20 4.71
N SER A 125 4.39 18.87 5.97
CA SER A 125 4.49 17.46 6.39
C SER A 125 3.11 16.80 6.30
N PHE A 126 2.82 16.13 5.19
CA PHE A 126 1.52 15.57 4.87
C PHE A 126 1.13 14.47 5.89
N PRO A 127 -0.03 14.58 6.55
CA PRO A 127 -0.49 13.58 7.52
C PRO A 127 -1.12 12.37 6.82
N TYR A 128 -0.92 11.17 7.38
CA TYR A 128 -1.54 9.94 6.87
C TYR A 128 -1.60 8.84 7.92
N SER A 129 -2.47 7.85 7.68
CA SER A 129 -2.38 6.52 8.25
C SER A 129 -2.06 5.54 7.14
N MET A 130 -1.06 4.68 7.33
CA MET A 130 -0.68 3.67 6.35
C MET A 130 -0.40 2.33 7.04
N GLY A 131 -0.45 1.23 6.29
CA GLY A 131 -0.15 -0.08 6.82
C GLY A 131 0.08 -1.13 5.73
N TRP A 132 0.48 -2.32 6.16
CA TRP A 132 0.75 -3.47 5.29
C TRP A 132 -0.25 -4.58 5.55
N HIS A 133 -0.89 -5.06 4.48
CA HIS A 133 -1.66 -6.30 4.48
C HIS A 133 -0.91 -7.34 3.66
#